data_AF-A0A955PTF9-F1
#
_entry.id   AF-A0A955PTF9-F1
#
_cell.length_a   1.000
_cell.length_b   1.000
_cell.length_c   1.000
_cell.angle_alpha   90.00
_cell.angle_beta   90.00
_cell.angle_gamma   90.00
#
_symmetry.space_group_name_H-M   'P 1'
#
loop_
_entity.id
_entity.type
_entity.pdbx_description
1 polymer ?
#
loop_
_entity_poly.entity_id
_entity_poly.type
_entity_poly.pdbx_seq_one_letter_code
_entity_poly.pdbx_strand_id
1 'polypeptide(L)'
;MSNFLGQPFQAMDRDRVEKGNCDLCRSTEACVIAEPSELNCRIVICIHCQLMYAFPQIEQEDLDKFYESRFANDPGSRSRPGEGIEDEDDIQKQDAVAEWGLNIINRFIQVKDKRILDLRCQTGALSARLRAGGANVFCVEPFEKNRWYASERRGLSEIFPLPFSRFSQLPIPFQGPFDAVNVLTHHVLAHVLSPRLLLEKIFSMLAPGGYLFLDEKDVLKPARYKTGSVFQSGPVHQYHLTAQTTARYLEAAGFVVIECAIDNGRTSDFQHIRAVAQKPEAQNLSRVPSQTIQHDSSLERIRWRLWWLKQTWTLRQLSFSGKRKTHKFLRRIRRRIAST
;
A
#
# COMPACT_ATOMS: atom_id res chain seq x y z
N MET A 1 -12.01 31.72 31.01
CA MET A 1 -10.73 32.42 30.78
C MET A 1 -9.62 31.60 31.41
N SER A 2 -8.47 31.54 30.72
CA SER A 2 -7.17 31.01 31.13
C SER A 2 -7.08 29.57 31.68
N ASN A 3 -6.68 28.64 30.80
CA ASN A 3 -5.56 27.68 31.01
C ASN A 3 -5.44 26.65 29.86
N PHE A 4 -5.58 27.10 28.60
CA PHE A 4 -5.33 26.27 27.40
C PHE A 4 -4.19 26.80 26.52
N LEU A 5 -3.33 27.64 27.09
CA LEU A 5 -2.13 28.17 26.46
C LEU A 5 -1.00 27.97 27.47
N GLY A 6 -0.09 27.04 27.18
CA GLY A 6 1.10 26.81 28.00
C GLY A 6 1.18 25.43 28.64
N GLN A 7 1.27 24.38 27.81
CA GLN A 7 2.31 23.39 28.03
C GLN A 7 2.99 23.11 26.69
N PRO A 8 4.28 23.43 26.53
CA PRO A 8 5.04 22.88 25.43
C PRO A 8 5.01 21.37 25.62
N PHE A 9 4.46 20.66 24.63
CA PHE A 9 4.82 19.31 24.22
C PHE A 9 5.51 18.52 25.36
N GLN A 10 4.75 17.73 26.13
CA GLN A 10 5.39 16.55 26.71
C GLN A 10 6.02 15.84 25.53
N ALA A 11 7.35 15.86 25.50
CA ALA A 11 8.15 15.20 24.51
C ALA A 11 7.55 13.81 24.30
N MET A 12 7.06 13.50 23.08
CA MET A 12 7.18 12.12 22.60
C MET A 12 8.59 11.72 22.98
N ASP A 13 8.80 10.79 23.89
CA ASP A 13 10.09 10.46 24.50
C ASP A 13 11.16 10.38 23.40
N ARG A 14 11.90 11.49 23.17
CA ARG A 14 12.46 11.82 21.84
C ARG A 14 13.66 10.94 21.49
N ASP A 15 14.22 10.33 22.53
CA ASP A 15 15.53 9.68 22.55
C ASP A 15 15.46 8.23 23.08
N ARG A 16 14.27 7.72 23.40
CA ARG A 16 14.15 6.33 23.82
C ARG A 16 14.16 5.43 22.60
N VAL A 17 15.36 5.02 22.21
CA VAL A 17 15.56 3.91 21.28
C VAL A 17 14.95 2.67 21.94
N GLU A 18 13.98 2.08 21.26
CA GLU A 18 13.34 0.84 21.66
C GLU A 18 13.82 -0.31 20.78
N LYS A 19 13.60 -1.53 21.29
CA LYS A 19 13.80 -2.76 20.52
C LYS A 19 12.76 -2.82 19.40
N GLY A 20 13.22 -2.89 18.16
CA GLY A 20 12.44 -3.13 16.96
C GLY A 20 12.93 -4.35 16.19
N ASN A 21 12.38 -4.55 14.99
CA ASN A 21 12.79 -5.60 14.05
C ASN A 21 12.57 -5.08 12.62
N CYS A 22 13.50 -4.25 12.15
CA CYS A 22 13.35 -3.58 10.86
C CYS A 22 13.51 -4.57 9.70
N ASP A 23 12.45 -4.80 8.94
CA ASP A 23 12.46 -5.70 7.80
C ASP A 23 13.37 -5.21 6.64
N LEU A 24 13.53 -3.88 6.48
CA LEU A 24 14.37 -3.30 5.44
C LEU A 24 15.88 -3.43 5.74
N CYS A 25 16.34 -2.87 6.86
CA CYS A 25 17.78 -2.77 7.18
C CYS A 25 18.26 -3.69 8.30
N ARG A 26 17.37 -4.52 8.89
CA ARG A 26 17.65 -5.46 9.99
C ARG A 26 18.09 -4.82 11.32
N SER A 27 18.12 -3.49 11.42
CA SER A 27 18.36 -2.82 12.70
C SER A 27 17.25 -3.12 13.71
N THR A 28 17.65 -3.27 14.97
CA THR A 28 16.76 -3.39 16.13
C THR A 28 16.49 -2.06 16.80
N GLU A 29 16.97 -0.94 16.25
CA GLU A 29 16.83 0.38 16.85
C GLU A 29 15.71 1.17 16.17
N ALA A 30 14.67 1.48 16.95
CA ALA A 30 13.51 2.22 16.47
C ALA A 30 12.99 3.19 17.53
N CYS A 31 12.22 4.18 17.09
CA CYS A 31 11.50 5.09 17.98
C CYS A 31 9.99 4.94 17.77
N VAL A 32 9.21 5.10 18.83
CA VAL A 32 7.76 5.09 18.75
C VAL A 32 7.26 6.38 18.11
N ILE A 33 6.37 6.26 17.12
CA ILE A 33 5.75 7.40 16.43
C ILE A 33 4.23 7.41 16.54
N ALA A 34 3.62 6.27 16.92
CA ALA A 34 2.22 6.21 17.32
C ALA A 34 2.00 5.10 18.35
N GLU A 35 1.30 5.45 19.42
CA GLU A 35 0.82 4.47 20.40
C GLU A 35 -0.38 3.68 19.85
N PRO A 36 -0.62 2.46 20.36
CA PRO A 36 -1.75 1.67 19.92
C PRO A 36 -3.07 2.37 20.26
N SER A 37 -4.07 2.18 19.39
CA SER A 37 -5.43 2.63 19.60
C SER A 37 -6.42 1.59 19.07
N GLU A 38 -7.72 1.80 19.25
CA GLU A 38 -8.75 0.95 18.63
C GLU A 38 -8.61 0.85 17.10
N LEU A 39 -7.92 1.81 16.46
CA LEU A 39 -7.83 1.92 15.01
C LEU A 39 -6.44 1.58 14.44
N ASN A 40 -5.42 1.37 15.28
CA ASN A 40 -4.06 1.08 14.82
C ASN A 40 -3.24 0.35 15.89
N CYS A 41 -2.35 -0.54 15.44
CA CYS A 41 -1.27 -1.09 16.26
C CYS A 41 -0.27 0.01 16.63
N ARG A 42 0.59 -0.26 17.63
CA ARG A 42 1.74 0.59 17.93
C ARG A 42 2.65 0.68 16.72
N ILE A 43 3.02 1.88 16.31
CA ILE A 43 3.89 2.13 15.15
C ILE A 43 5.22 2.68 15.62
N VAL A 44 6.29 2.07 15.12
CA VAL A 44 7.67 2.51 15.32
C VAL A 44 8.29 2.94 13.99
N ILE A 45 9.33 3.76 14.05
CA ILE A 45 10.16 4.16 12.92
C ILE A 45 11.61 3.73 13.17
N CYS A 46 12.23 3.04 12.22
CA CYS A 46 13.65 2.69 12.32
C CYS A 46 14.52 3.96 12.24
N ILE A 47 15.47 4.12 13.16
CA ILE A 47 16.32 5.33 13.17
C ILE A 47 17.34 5.34 12.03
N HIS A 48 17.69 4.16 11.50
CA HIS A 48 18.68 3.99 10.42
C HIS A 48 18.08 4.12 9.03
N CYS A 49 16.93 3.48 8.79
CA CYS A 49 16.33 3.45 7.46
C CYS A 49 14.99 4.15 7.32
N GLN A 50 14.45 4.69 8.42
CA GLN A 50 13.21 5.45 8.45
C GLN A 50 11.95 4.67 8.02
N LEU A 51 12.05 3.34 7.89
CA LEU A 51 10.88 2.48 7.72
C LEU A 51 9.95 2.63 8.92
N MET A 52 8.69 2.92 8.66
CA MET A 52 7.62 2.92 9.65
C MET A 52 6.87 1.59 9.58
N TYR A 53 6.68 0.94 10.73
CA TYR A 53 6.08 -0.39 10.78
C TYR A 53 5.39 -0.65 12.13
N ALA A 54 4.43 -1.57 12.12
CA ALA A 54 3.76 -2.04 13.33
C ALA A 54 4.72 -2.88 14.19
N PHE A 55 4.75 -2.64 15.50
CA PHE A 55 5.57 -3.42 16.42
C PHE A 55 4.83 -3.71 17.74
N PRO A 56 4.73 -4.98 18.17
CA PRO A 56 5.19 -6.19 17.48
C PRO A 56 4.46 -6.42 16.15
N GLN A 57 5.11 -7.12 15.20
CA GLN A 57 4.45 -7.56 13.97
C GLN A 57 3.38 -8.61 14.29
N ILE A 58 2.34 -8.65 13.46
CA ILE A 58 1.32 -9.70 13.52
C ILE A 58 1.90 -11.01 13.00
N GLU A 59 1.57 -12.12 13.65
CA GLU A 59 2.01 -13.45 13.23
C GLU A 59 1.20 -13.96 12.02
N GLN A 60 1.77 -14.93 11.30
CA GLN A 60 1.15 -15.50 10.09
C GLN A 60 -0.28 -15.98 10.35
N GLU A 61 -0.48 -16.75 11.44
CA GLU A 61 -1.78 -17.32 11.79
C GLU A 61 -2.83 -16.25 12.09
N ASP A 62 -2.45 -15.16 12.76
CA ASP A 62 -3.36 -14.09 13.12
C ASP A 62 -3.70 -13.21 11.90
N LEU A 63 -2.75 -13.04 10.98
CA LEU A 63 -3.00 -12.38 9.71
C LEU A 63 -3.98 -13.20 8.85
N ASP A 64 -3.76 -14.52 8.76
CA ASP A 64 -4.65 -15.44 8.05
C ASP A 64 -6.06 -15.40 8.67
N LYS A 65 -6.18 -15.55 10.00
CA LYS A 65 -7.45 -15.43 10.72
C LYS A 65 -8.13 -14.08 10.51
N PHE A 66 -7.39 -12.97 10.46
CA PHE A 66 -7.99 -11.65 10.19
C PHE A 66 -8.64 -11.62 8.80
N TYR A 67 -7.92 -12.05 7.76
CA TYR A 67 -8.47 -12.06 6.40
C TYR A 67 -9.58 -13.12 6.24
N GLU A 68 -9.45 -14.30 6.84
CA GLU A 68 -10.50 -15.30 6.83
C GLU A 68 -11.73 -14.79 7.57
N SER A 69 -11.63 -14.34 8.82
CA SER A 69 -12.82 -13.88 9.57
C SER A 69 -13.48 -12.64 8.96
N ARG A 70 -12.68 -11.72 8.42
CA ARG A 70 -13.21 -10.47 7.85
C ARG A 70 -13.76 -10.65 6.45
N PHE A 71 -13.26 -11.63 5.68
CA PHE A 71 -13.65 -11.85 4.29
C PHE A 71 -14.39 -13.18 4.02
N ALA A 72 -14.47 -14.12 4.96
CA ALA A 72 -15.24 -15.36 4.83
C ALA A 72 -16.75 -15.13 4.80
N ASN A 73 -17.22 -14.05 5.44
CA ASN A 73 -18.62 -13.60 5.39
C ASN A 73 -18.82 -12.32 4.57
N ASP A 74 -17.72 -11.73 4.11
CA ASP A 74 -17.69 -10.55 3.25
C ASP A 74 -16.77 -10.87 2.07
N PRO A 75 -17.31 -11.42 0.98
CA PRO A 75 -16.55 -11.99 -0.11
C PRO A 75 -15.87 -10.91 -0.98
N GLY A 76 -15.41 -9.82 -0.38
CA GLY A 76 -14.56 -8.83 -1.00
C GLY A 76 -14.86 -7.38 -0.62
N SER A 77 -16.04 -6.95 -0.14
CA SER A 77 -16.27 -5.47 -0.10
C SER A 77 -17.50 -4.90 0.58
N ARG A 78 -18.37 -5.64 1.26
CA ARG A 78 -19.50 -4.99 1.96
C ARG A 78 -19.04 -3.92 2.94
N SER A 79 -17.80 -4.03 3.43
CA SER A 79 -17.21 -3.11 4.39
C SER A 79 -16.33 -2.00 3.80
N ARG A 80 -15.88 -2.08 2.54
CA ARG A 80 -14.90 -1.12 1.95
C ARG A 80 -15.10 -0.89 0.44
N PRO A 81 -15.19 0.38 -0.02
CA PRO A 81 -15.23 0.70 -1.46
C PRO A 81 -14.01 0.15 -2.21
N GLY A 82 -14.23 -0.53 -3.34
CA GLY A 82 -13.18 -0.93 -4.27
C GLY A 82 -12.43 -2.24 -3.98
N GLU A 83 -12.80 -3.03 -2.97
CA GLU A 83 -12.11 -4.30 -2.64
C GLU A 83 -12.85 -5.58 -3.13
N GLY A 84 -14.02 -5.44 -3.75
CA GLY A 84 -14.90 -6.57 -4.11
C GLY A 84 -15.98 -6.20 -5.11
N ILE A 85 -16.64 -7.22 -5.68
CA ILE A 85 -17.61 -7.05 -6.77
C ILE A 85 -18.97 -6.72 -6.18
N GLU A 86 -19.28 -5.43 -6.04
CA GLU A 86 -20.63 -4.99 -5.72
C GLU A 86 -20.92 -3.72 -6.53
N ASP A 87 -21.70 -3.90 -7.61
CA ASP A 87 -22.21 -2.90 -8.58
C ASP A 87 -21.37 -2.57 -9.83
N GLU A 88 -22.02 -1.97 -10.84
CA GLU A 88 -21.40 -1.57 -12.11
C GLU A 88 -20.39 -0.44 -11.94
N ASP A 89 -20.58 0.45 -10.96
CA ASP A 89 -19.70 1.59 -10.72
C ASP A 89 -18.32 1.13 -10.22
N ASP A 90 -18.28 0.15 -9.31
CA ASP A 90 -17.04 -0.42 -8.82
C ASP A 90 -16.29 -1.21 -9.91
N ILE A 91 -17.02 -1.90 -10.80
CA ILE A 91 -16.43 -2.54 -11.99
C ILE A 91 -15.83 -1.48 -12.92
N GLN A 92 -16.55 -0.38 -13.19
CA GLN A 92 -16.05 0.72 -14.03
C GLN A 92 -14.80 1.37 -13.44
N LYS A 93 -14.74 1.59 -12.11
CA LYS A 93 -13.54 2.11 -11.44
C LYS A 93 -12.36 1.16 -11.61
N GLN A 94 -12.58 -0.14 -11.42
CA GLN A 94 -11.54 -1.15 -11.62
C GLN A 94 -11.07 -1.20 -13.08
N ASP A 95 -11.99 -1.03 -14.04
CA ASP A 95 -11.67 -0.94 -15.45
C ASP A 95 -10.86 0.32 -15.80
N ALA A 96 -11.15 1.46 -15.18
CA ALA A 96 -10.36 2.67 -15.33
C ALA A 96 -8.94 2.53 -14.73
N VAL A 97 -8.82 1.90 -13.55
CA VAL A 97 -7.52 1.56 -12.95
C VAL A 97 -6.75 0.57 -13.82
N ALA A 98 -7.43 -0.42 -14.40
CA ALA A 98 -6.83 -1.38 -15.31
C ALA A 98 -6.33 -0.71 -16.60
N GLU A 99 -7.07 0.25 -17.15
CA GLU A 99 -6.61 1.03 -18.30
C GLU A 99 -5.35 1.86 -17.97
N TRP A 100 -5.35 2.54 -16.83
CA TRP A 100 -4.17 3.25 -16.32
C TRP A 100 -2.96 2.31 -16.17
N GLY A 101 -3.17 1.13 -15.57
CA GLY A 101 -2.11 0.15 -15.35
C GLY A 101 -1.55 -0.42 -16.66
N LEU A 102 -2.42 -0.74 -17.63
CA LEU A 102 -2.03 -1.19 -18.95
C LEU A 102 -1.17 -0.15 -19.67
N ASN A 103 -1.58 1.13 -19.62
CA ASN A 103 -0.84 2.23 -20.21
C ASN A 103 0.55 2.39 -19.59
N ILE A 104 0.70 2.15 -18.28
CA ILE A 104 2.02 2.15 -17.64
C ILE A 104 2.88 0.99 -18.15
N ILE A 105 2.35 -0.23 -18.16
CA ILE A 105 3.09 -1.44 -18.56
C ILE A 105 3.58 -1.31 -20.02
N ASN A 106 2.71 -0.81 -20.92
CA ASN A 106 3.02 -0.62 -22.34
C ASN A 106 4.12 0.42 -22.62
N ARG A 107 4.48 1.28 -21.65
CA ARG A 107 5.63 2.19 -21.79
C ARG A 107 6.97 1.46 -21.75
N PHE A 108 7.01 0.25 -21.17
CA PHE A 108 8.26 -0.47 -20.90
C PHE A 108 8.33 -1.82 -21.62
N ILE A 109 7.21 -2.50 -21.83
CA ILE A 109 7.17 -3.79 -22.51
C ILE A 109 6.03 -3.87 -23.53
N GLN A 110 6.28 -4.53 -24.66
CA GLN A 110 5.20 -5.03 -25.51
C GLN A 110 4.68 -6.33 -24.91
N VAL A 111 3.41 -6.37 -24.54
CA VAL A 111 2.84 -7.46 -23.73
C VAL A 111 2.57 -8.75 -24.50
N LYS A 112 2.52 -8.70 -25.84
CA LYS A 112 2.25 -9.88 -26.68
C LYS A 112 3.30 -10.96 -26.44
N ASP A 113 2.84 -12.20 -26.25
CA ASP A 113 3.64 -13.40 -25.97
C ASP A 113 4.46 -13.33 -24.65
N LYS A 114 4.29 -12.28 -23.85
CA LYS A 114 5.00 -12.11 -22.57
C LYS A 114 4.33 -12.86 -21.45
N ARG A 115 5.14 -13.39 -20.53
CA ARG A 115 4.67 -14.02 -19.29
C ARG A 115 4.60 -12.98 -18.19
N ILE A 116 3.39 -12.72 -17.70
CA ILE A 116 3.14 -11.69 -16.70
C ILE A 116 2.46 -12.31 -15.48
N LEU A 117 3.05 -12.11 -14.31
CA LEU A 117 2.41 -12.43 -13.03
C LEU A 117 1.69 -11.20 -12.50
N ASP A 118 0.37 -11.27 -12.31
CA ASP A 118 -0.42 -10.24 -11.64
C ASP A 118 -0.68 -10.65 -10.18
N LEU A 119 0.08 -10.05 -9.25
CA LEU A 119 -0.03 -10.29 -7.82
C LEU A 119 -1.11 -9.38 -7.24
N ARG A 120 -2.17 -9.96 -6.66
CA ARG A 120 -3.42 -9.28 -6.28
C ARG A 120 -4.20 -8.75 -7.48
N CYS A 121 -4.53 -9.67 -8.39
CA CYS A 121 -5.29 -9.34 -9.60
C CYS A 121 -6.73 -8.83 -9.31
N GLN A 122 -7.25 -8.99 -8.09
CA GLN A 122 -8.63 -8.66 -7.72
C GLN A 122 -9.62 -9.32 -8.71
N THR A 123 -10.51 -8.54 -9.32
CA THR A 123 -11.50 -9.01 -10.32
C THR A 123 -10.89 -9.39 -11.67
N GLY A 124 -9.58 -9.22 -11.83
CA GLY A 124 -8.85 -9.54 -13.06
C GLY A 124 -9.02 -8.50 -14.17
N ALA A 125 -9.49 -7.29 -13.87
CA ALA A 125 -9.72 -6.24 -14.87
C ALA A 125 -8.46 -5.89 -15.70
N LEU A 126 -7.30 -5.79 -15.04
CA LEU A 126 -6.01 -5.56 -15.71
C LEU A 126 -5.51 -6.83 -16.40
N SER A 127 -5.54 -7.99 -15.72
CA SER A 127 -5.19 -9.28 -16.30
C SER A 127 -5.93 -9.60 -17.59
N ALA A 128 -7.24 -9.30 -17.65
CA ALA A 128 -8.06 -9.50 -18.84
C ALA A 128 -7.59 -8.66 -20.03
N ARG A 129 -7.17 -7.41 -19.79
CA ARG A 129 -6.62 -6.52 -20.81
C ARG A 129 -5.24 -6.95 -21.28
N LEU A 130 -4.37 -7.33 -20.34
CA LEU A 130 -3.04 -7.87 -20.68
C LEU A 130 -3.17 -9.11 -21.57
N ARG A 131 -4.10 -10.02 -21.23
CA ARG A 131 -4.39 -11.18 -22.06
C ARG A 131 -5.01 -10.82 -23.42
N ALA A 132 -5.91 -9.85 -23.47
CA ALA A 132 -6.44 -9.34 -24.75
C ALA A 132 -5.34 -8.74 -25.63
N GLY A 133 -4.27 -8.21 -25.03
CA GLY A 133 -3.03 -7.79 -25.70
C GLY A 133 -2.09 -8.94 -26.10
N GLY A 134 -2.46 -10.19 -25.84
CA GLY A 134 -1.69 -11.39 -26.19
C GLY A 134 -0.70 -11.88 -25.13
N ALA A 135 -0.77 -11.37 -23.89
CA ALA A 135 0.08 -11.86 -22.80
C ALA A 135 -0.38 -13.20 -22.23
N ASN A 136 0.57 -14.00 -21.77
CA ASN A 136 0.35 -15.18 -20.92
C ASN A 136 0.29 -14.73 -19.45
N VAL A 137 -0.92 -14.51 -18.93
CA VAL A 137 -1.12 -13.90 -17.61
C VAL A 137 -1.40 -14.96 -16.54
N PHE A 138 -0.66 -14.90 -15.45
CA PHE A 138 -0.83 -15.72 -14.26
C PHE A 138 -1.26 -14.80 -13.11
N CYS A 139 -2.28 -15.18 -12.35
CA CYS A 139 -2.90 -14.32 -11.36
C CYS A 139 -2.80 -14.93 -9.96
N VAL A 140 -2.55 -14.10 -8.94
CA VAL A 140 -2.58 -14.54 -7.53
C VAL A 140 -3.59 -13.70 -6.77
N GLU A 141 -4.53 -14.36 -6.10
CA GLU A 141 -5.66 -13.68 -5.46
C GLU A 141 -6.16 -14.46 -4.24
N PRO A 142 -6.00 -13.95 -3.00
CA PRO A 142 -6.49 -14.61 -1.78
C PRO A 142 -8.01 -14.77 -1.70
N PHE A 143 -8.80 -13.88 -2.30
CA PHE A 143 -10.25 -13.87 -2.07
C PHE A 143 -11.02 -14.66 -3.12
N GLU A 144 -11.85 -15.60 -2.66
CA GLU A 144 -12.54 -16.55 -3.53
C GLU A 144 -13.47 -15.89 -4.55
N LYS A 145 -14.30 -14.92 -4.14
CA LYS A 145 -15.23 -14.25 -5.07
C LYS A 145 -14.51 -13.40 -6.12
N ASN A 146 -13.34 -12.84 -5.81
CA ASN A 146 -12.50 -12.16 -6.80
C ASN A 146 -11.98 -13.16 -7.84
N ARG A 147 -11.47 -14.33 -7.38
CA ARG A 147 -11.07 -15.42 -8.28
C ARG A 147 -12.24 -15.90 -9.14
N TRP A 148 -13.40 -16.13 -8.52
CA TRP A 148 -14.61 -16.54 -9.21
C TRP A 148 -15.00 -15.54 -10.29
N TYR A 149 -15.00 -14.23 -10.00
CA TYR A 149 -15.33 -13.22 -11.00
C TYR A 149 -14.30 -13.13 -12.12
N ALA A 150 -13.01 -13.17 -11.79
CA ALA A 150 -11.93 -13.21 -12.76
C ALA A 150 -12.07 -14.41 -13.72
N SER A 151 -12.45 -15.58 -13.20
CA SER A 151 -12.78 -16.77 -13.99
C SER A 151 -14.05 -16.59 -14.81
N GLU A 152 -15.20 -16.43 -14.15
CA GLU A 152 -16.52 -16.53 -14.78
C GLU A 152 -16.88 -15.33 -15.65
N ARG A 153 -16.39 -14.13 -15.30
CA ARG A 153 -16.77 -12.88 -15.99
C ARG A 153 -15.68 -12.35 -16.89
N ARG A 154 -14.42 -12.63 -16.57
CA ARG A 154 -13.26 -12.21 -17.38
C ARG A 154 -12.60 -13.37 -18.09
N GLY A 155 -13.04 -14.60 -17.90
CA GLY A 155 -12.55 -15.80 -18.61
C GLY A 155 -11.13 -16.24 -18.21
N LEU A 156 -10.54 -15.71 -17.12
CA LEU A 156 -9.16 -15.99 -16.72
C LEU A 156 -9.04 -17.39 -16.10
N SER A 157 -8.12 -18.21 -16.60
CA SER A 157 -7.96 -19.61 -16.18
C SER A 157 -6.83 -19.83 -15.17
N GLU A 158 -5.75 -19.05 -15.25
CA GLU A 158 -4.54 -19.22 -14.43
C GLU A 158 -4.59 -18.36 -13.16
N ILE A 159 -5.50 -18.70 -12.23
CA ILE A 159 -5.68 -17.93 -10.98
C ILE A 159 -5.39 -18.80 -9.75
N PHE A 160 -4.41 -18.39 -8.95
CA PHE A 160 -3.91 -19.15 -7.81
C PHE A 160 -4.37 -18.55 -6.48
N PRO A 161 -4.97 -19.36 -5.57
CA PRO A 161 -5.30 -18.92 -4.23
C PRO A 161 -4.05 -18.89 -3.35
N LEU A 162 -3.72 -17.73 -2.80
CA LEU A 162 -2.64 -17.59 -1.82
C LEU A 162 -2.99 -16.47 -0.83
N PRO A 163 -2.91 -16.67 0.49
CA PRO A 163 -3.12 -15.62 1.48
C PRO A 163 -1.95 -14.62 1.48
N PHE A 164 -2.22 -13.36 1.89
CA PHE A 164 -1.19 -12.31 1.99
C PHE A 164 0.02 -12.74 2.83
N SER A 165 -0.22 -13.49 3.89
CA SER A 165 0.81 -14.01 4.80
C SER A 165 1.83 -14.91 4.09
N ARG A 166 1.47 -15.51 2.95
CA ARG A 166 2.30 -16.44 2.18
C ARG A 166 2.75 -15.91 0.82
N PHE A 167 2.58 -14.62 0.54
CA PHE A 167 2.99 -14.04 -0.75
C PHE A 167 4.50 -14.19 -1.04
N SER A 168 5.36 -14.20 -0.02
CA SER A 168 6.79 -14.51 -0.22
C SER A 168 7.05 -15.98 -0.52
N GLN A 169 6.07 -16.86 -0.29
CA GLN A 169 6.11 -18.31 -0.49
C GLN A 169 5.42 -18.73 -1.80
N LEU A 170 5.28 -17.82 -2.78
CA LEU A 170 4.68 -18.11 -4.09
C LEU A 170 5.20 -19.46 -4.62
N PRO A 171 4.30 -20.42 -4.90
CA PRO A 171 4.71 -21.79 -5.19
C PRO A 171 5.58 -21.80 -6.44
N ILE A 172 6.55 -22.71 -6.51
CA ILE A 172 7.56 -22.73 -7.57
C ILE A 172 7.06 -23.28 -8.94
N PRO A 173 5.86 -23.87 -9.18
CA PRO A 173 5.58 -24.54 -10.45
C PRO A 173 5.24 -23.57 -11.61
N PHE A 174 5.58 -22.28 -11.52
CA PHE A 174 5.52 -21.37 -12.65
C PHE A 174 6.69 -21.69 -13.60
N GLN A 175 6.40 -22.33 -14.74
CA GLN A 175 7.37 -22.94 -15.67
C GLN A 175 8.37 -21.97 -16.34
N GLY A 176 9.26 -21.34 -15.59
CA GLY A 176 10.28 -20.42 -16.10
C GLY A 176 10.10 -18.99 -15.60
N PRO A 177 11.09 -18.12 -15.84
CA PRO A 177 11.05 -16.76 -15.33
C PRO A 177 9.98 -15.91 -16.04
N PHE A 178 9.38 -14.97 -15.32
CA PHE A 178 8.42 -14.00 -15.86
C PHE A 178 9.12 -12.83 -16.53
N ASP A 179 8.55 -12.31 -17.62
CA ASP A 179 8.99 -11.07 -18.25
C ASP A 179 8.59 -9.85 -17.40
N ALA A 180 7.46 -9.94 -16.70
CA ALA A 180 7.03 -8.92 -15.76
C ALA A 180 6.23 -9.46 -14.58
N VAL A 181 6.29 -8.73 -13.47
CA VAL A 181 5.38 -8.87 -12.32
C VAL A 181 4.64 -7.55 -12.13
N ASN A 182 3.30 -7.62 -12.13
CA ASN A 182 2.41 -6.50 -11.87
C ASN A 182 1.91 -6.55 -10.42
N VAL A 183 2.00 -5.41 -9.74
CA VAL A 183 1.47 -5.13 -8.41
C VAL A 183 0.83 -3.73 -8.39
N LEU A 184 0.28 -3.28 -9.52
CA LEU A 184 -0.32 -1.94 -9.66
C LEU A 184 -1.78 -1.89 -9.15
N THR A 185 -2.46 -3.02 -9.15
CA THR A 185 -3.91 -3.11 -8.90
C THR A 185 -4.25 -2.83 -7.44
N HIS A 186 -3.36 -3.21 -6.52
CA HIS A 186 -3.52 -2.98 -5.08
C HIS A 186 -2.18 -2.68 -4.40
N HIS A 187 -2.23 -1.94 -3.30
CA HIS A 187 -1.09 -1.71 -2.44
C HIS A 187 -0.84 -2.95 -1.59
N VAL A 188 0.21 -3.72 -1.90
CA VAL A 188 0.45 -5.06 -1.32
C VAL A 188 1.45 -5.03 -0.18
N LEU A 189 2.50 -4.20 -0.29
CA LEU A 189 3.63 -4.26 0.63
C LEU A 189 3.21 -3.90 2.06
N ALA A 190 2.21 -3.04 2.21
CA ALA A 190 1.67 -2.69 3.53
C ALA A 190 1.04 -3.87 4.31
N HIS A 191 0.62 -4.94 3.63
CA HIS A 191 -0.20 -6.03 4.22
C HIS A 191 0.53 -7.37 4.39
N VAL A 192 1.70 -7.54 3.77
CA VAL A 192 2.48 -8.79 3.86
C VAL A 192 3.32 -8.81 5.13
N LEU A 193 3.75 -10.01 5.57
CA LEU A 193 4.63 -10.17 6.73
C LEU A 193 6.01 -9.55 6.53
N SER A 194 6.54 -9.63 5.30
CA SER A 194 7.85 -9.08 4.95
C SER A 194 7.86 -8.59 3.50
N PRO A 195 7.83 -7.26 3.26
CA PRO A 195 8.05 -6.67 1.95
C PRO A 195 9.38 -7.11 1.35
N ARG A 196 10.44 -7.22 2.16
CA ARG A 196 11.75 -7.67 1.70
C ARG A 196 11.69 -9.07 1.10
N LEU A 197 11.16 -10.05 1.82
CA LEU A 197 11.09 -11.44 1.34
C LEU A 197 10.18 -11.56 0.12
N LEU A 198 9.09 -10.79 0.05
CA LEU A 198 8.24 -10.76 -1.16
C LEU A 198 9.01 -10.21 -2.36
N LEU A 199 9.71 -9.09 -2.21
CA LEU A 199 10.46 -8.48 -3.31
C LEU A 199 11.64 -9.35 -3.76
N GLU A 200 12.36 -9.99 -2.83
CA GLU A 200 13.40 -10.98 -3.14
C GLU A 200 12.81 -12.18 -3.90
N LYS A 201 11.62 -12.65 -3.51
CA LYS A 201 10.89 -13.70 -4.23
C LYS A 201 10.52 -13.24 -5.64
N ILE A 202 9.94 -12.06 -5.82
CA ILE A 202 9.61 -11.49 -7.13
C ILE A 202 10.87 -11.38 -8.00
N PHE A 203 11.97 -10.88 -7.44
CA PHE A 203 13.26 -10.77 -8.13
C PHE A 203 13.74 -12.14 -8.64
N SER A 204 13.67 -13.19 -7.80
CA SER A 204 14.05 -14.55 -8.21
C SER A 204 13.22 -15.11 -9.36
N MET A 205 11.93 -14.75 -9.43
CA MET A 205 11.00 -15.25 -10.44
C MET A 205 11.07 -14.47 -11.76
N LEU A 206 11.65 -13.27 -11.78
CA LEU A 206 11.79 -12.49 -13.00
C LEU A 206 12.93 -12.99 -13.88
N ALA A 207 12.76 -12.86 -15.19
CA ALA A 207 13.81 -13.08 -16.17
C ALA A 207 14.87 -11.98 -16.02
N PRO A 208 16.13 -12.22 -16.41
CA PRO A 208 17.09 -11.13 -16.63
C PRO A 208 16.46 -10.08 -17.56
N GLY A 209 16.50 -8.81 -17.18
CA GLY A 209 15.84 -7.72 -17.90
C GLY A 209 14.33 -7.59 -17.64
N GLY A 210 13.73 -8.47 -16.84
CA GLY A 210 12.31 -8.44 -16.51
C GLY A 210 11.92 -7.30 -15.55
N TYR A 211 10.66 -6.90 -15.60
CA TYR A 211 10.15 -5.70 -14.92
C TYR A 211 9.24 -6.00 -13.73
N LEU A 212 9.35 -5.20 -12.68
CA LEU A 212 8.36 -5.09 -11.61
C LEU A 212 7.65 -3.74 -11.73
N PHE A 213 6.32 -3.79 -11.81
CA PHE A 213 5.45 -2.62 -11.70
C PHE A 213 4.76 -2.64 -10.34
N LEU A 214 4.91 -1.59 -9.55
CA LEU A 214 4.46 -1.55 -8.17
C LEU A 214 3.67 -0.26 -7.90
N ASP A 215 2.51 -0.42 -7.26
CA ASP A 215 1.75 0.67 -6.67
C ASP A 215 1.70 0.49 -5.15
N GLU A 216 1.92 1.58 -4.42
CA GLU A 216 1.87 1.59 -2.97
C GLU A 216 1.42 2.96 -2.44
N LYS A 217 1.01 3.07 -1.19
CA LYS A 217 0.62 4.37 -0.61
C LYS A 217 1.83 5.10 0.00
N ASP A 218 1.93 6.41 -0.22
CA ASP A 218 2.84 7.26 0.55
C ASP A 218 2.13 7.80 1.79
N VAL A 219 2.47 7.26 2.97
CA VAL A 219 1.81 7.65 4.22
C VAL A 219 2.08 9.11 4.64
N LEU A 220 3.12 9.76 4.09
CA LEU A 220 3.42 11.17 4.38
C LEU A 220 2.71 12.14 3.42
N LYS A 221 1.99 11.61 2.42
CA LYS A 221 1.19 12.37 1.46
C LYS A 221 -0.29 11.96 1.49
N PRO A 222 -0.98 12.15 2.63
CA PRO A 222 -2.42 11.93 2.71
C PRO A 222 -3.18 12.91 1.81
N ALA A 223 -4.31 12.47 1.26
CA ALA A 223 -5.18 13.32 0.48
C ALA A 223 -5.72 14.48 1.32
N ARG A 224 -6.03 15.59 0.64
CA ARG A 224 -6.46 16.82 1.31
C ARG A 224 -7.74 16.64 2.12
N TYR A 225 -8.62 15.70 1.80
CA TYR A 225 -9.87 15.46 2.51
C TYR A 225 -9.74 14.49 3.69
N LYS A 226 -8.61 13.78 3.84
CA LYS A 226 -8.42 12.80 4.92
C LYS A 226 -8.48 13.50 6.29
N THR A 227 -9.26 12.92 7.20
CA THR A 227 -9.38 13.36 8.58
C THR A 227 -9.03 12.21 9.51
N GLY A 228 -7.92 12.30 10.24
CA GLY A 228 -7.45 11.22 11.11
C GLY A 228 -5.98 10.89 10.87
N SER A 229 -5.40 10.12 11.78
CA SER A 229 -3.98 9.75 11.70
C SER A 229 -3.66 9.02 10.40
N VAL A 230 -2.46 9.23 9.85
CA VAL A 230 -1.96 8.45 8.70
C VAL A 230 -1.81 6.97 9.03
N PHE A 231 -1.73 6.63 10.32
CA PHE A 231 -1.60 5.25 10.82
C PHE A 231 -2.94 4.59 11.13
N GLN A 232 -4.07 5.29 10.98
CA GLN A 232 -5.41 4.71 11.10
C GLN A 232 -5.78 3.93 9.84
N SER A 233 -5.00 2.90 9.52
CA SER A 233 -5.18 2.02 8.37
C SER A 233 -5.74 0.65 8.76
N GLY A 234 -5.87 0.37 10.07
CA GLY A 234 -6.38 -0.90 10.60
C GLY A 234 -5.25 -1.86 11.02
N PRO A 235 -5.61 -2.96 11.70
CA PRO A 235 -4.66 -3.77 12.47
C PRO A 235 -3.68 -4.61 11.62
N VAL A 236 -3.98 -4.80 10.33
CA VAL A 236 -3.15 -5.63 9.43
C VAL A 236 -2.22 -4.84 8.51
N HIS A 237 -2.24 -3.50 8.58
CA HIS A 237 -1.21 -2.72 7.89
C HIS A 237 0.07 -2.75 8.72
N GLN A 238 0.98 -3.64 8.34
CA GLN A 238 2.25 -3.87 9.03
C GLN A 238 3.31 -2.86 8.65
N TYR A 239 3.25 -2.31 7.44
CA TYR A 239 4.25 -1.38 6.91
C TYR A 239 3.61 -0.09 6.41
N HIS A 240 4.30 1.02 6.61
CA HIS A 240 3.83 2.36 6.31
C HIS A 240 4.88 3.06 5.45
N LEU A 241 4.69 2.95 4.14
CA LEU A 241 5.74 3.24 3.18
C LEU A 241 5.72 4.70 2.73
N THR A 242 6.87 5.15 2.29
CA THR A 242 7.13 6.42 1.62
C THR A 242 7.84 6.13 0.31
N ALA A 243 7.86 7.07 -0.64
CA ALA A 243 8.62 6.89 -1.87
C ALA A 243 10.09 6.48 -1.62
N GLN A 244 10.71 7.04 -0.57
CA GLN A 244 12.07 6.70 -0.17
C GLN A 244 12.19 5.24 0.28
N THR A 245 11.36 4.80 1.23
CA THR A 245 11.46 3.43 1.76
C THR A 245 11.06 2.40 0.71
N THR A 246 10.14 2.73 -0.19
CA THR A 246 9.78 1.87 -1.33
C THR A 246 10.95 1.68 -2.29
N ALA A 247 11.63 2.77 -2.69
CA ALA A 247 12.83 2.68 -3.53
C ALA A 247 13.93 1.84 -2.86
N ARG A 248 14.21 2.08 -1.57
CA ARG A 248 15.21 1.31 -0.82
C ARG A 248 14.86 -0.18 -0.69
N TYR A 249 13.58 -0.52 -0.59
CA TYR A 249 13.14 -1.91 -0.61
C TYR A 249 13.44 -2.59 -1.94
N LEU A 250 13.18 -1.90 -3.06
CA LEU A 250 13.48 -2.39 -4.40
C LEU A 250 14.99 -2.59 -4.59
N GLU A 251 15.80 -1.60 -4.20
CA GLU A 251 17.26 -1.68 -4.27
C GLU A 251 17.81 -2.81 -3.39
N ALA A 252 17.31 -2.94 -2.15
CA ALA A 252 17.72 -3.99 -1.22
C ALA A 252 17.38 -5.41 -1.73
N ALA A 253 16.34 -5.55 -2.56
CA ALA A 253 15.99 -6.80 -3.23
C ALA A 253 16.78 -7.06 -4.53
N GLY A 254 17.64 -6.12 -4.94
CA GLY A 254 18.53 -6.26 -6.11
C GLY A 254 18.04 -5.62 -7.40
N PHE A 255 16.92 -4.89 -7.38
CA PHE A 255 16.40 -4.21 -8.57
C PHE A 255 17.17 -2.93 -8.91
N VAL A 256 17.19 -2.59 -10.20
CA VAL A 256 17.45 -1.22 -10.67
C VAL A 256 16.13 -0.47 -10.69
N VAL A 257 16.02 0.63 -9.92
CA VAL A 257 14.82 1.46 -9.91
C VAL A 257 14.86 2.43 -11.08
N ILE A 258 13.93 2.28 -12.03
CA ILE A 258 13.82 3.13 -13.22
C ILE A 258 12.92 4.34 -12.93
N GLU A 259 11.78 4.10 -12.30
CA GLU A 259 10.86 5.14 -11.83
C GLU A 259 10.46 4.84 -10.38
N CYS A 260 10.40 5.86 -9.52
CA CYS A 260 9.74 5.80 -8.22
C CYS A 260 9.26 7.19 -7.83
N ALA A 261 8.00 7.47 -8.11
CA ALA A 261 7.44 8.81 -7.95
C ALA A 261 5.98 8.76 -7.51
N ILE A 262 5.47 9.92 -7.08
CA ILE A 262 4.04 10.04 -6.79
C ILE A 262 3.26 10.03 -8.09
N ASP A 263 2.27 9.14 -8.15
CA ASP A 263 1.28 9.16 -9.19
C ASP A 263 0.13 10.12 -8.84
N ASN A 264 -0.08 11.08 -9.73
CA ASN A 264 -1.17 12.05 -9.62
C ASN A 264 -2.43 11.58 -10.37
N GLY A 265 -2.37 10.45 -11.07
CA GLY A 265 -3.49 9.89 -11.84
C GLY A 265 -4.52 9.13 -11.01
N ARG A 266 -4.24 8.84 -9.73
CA ARG A 266 -5.13 8.07 -8.85
C ARG A 266 -5.67 8.93 -7.71
N THR A 267 -6.96 8.75 -7.43
CA THR A 267 -7.63 9.38 -6.28
C THR A 267 -7.83 8.35 -5.18
N SER A 268 -7.32 8.64 -3.99
CA SER A 268 -7.30 7.74 -2.82
C SER A 268 -7.04 8.57 -1.57
N ASP A 269 -7.30 7.99 -0.39
CA ASP A 269 -6.98 8.57 0.91
C ASP A 269 -5.51 9.01 1.07
N PHE A 270 -4.63 8.43 0.27
CA PHE A 270 -3.21 8.77 0.19
C PHE A 270 -2.81 8.91 -1.27
N GLN A 271 -1.81 9.75 -1.54
CA GLN A 271 -1.16 9.74 -2.83
C GLN A 271 -0.42 8.41 -3.02
N HIS A 272 -0.47 7.89 -4.25
CA HIS A 272 0.13 6.62 -4.60
C HIS A 272 1.57 6.83 -5.07
N ILE A 273 2.46 5.92 -4.70
CA ILE A 273 3.81 5.76 -5.22
C ILE A 273 3.68 4.77 -6.37
N ARG A 274 4.00 5.21 -7.58
CA ARG A 274 4.23 4.32 -8.71
C ARG A 274 5.72 4.07 -8.82
N ALA A 275 6.10 2.79 -8.80
CA ALA A 275 7.46 2.37 -9.05
C ALA A 275 7.54 1.40 -10.24
N VAL A 276 8.59 1.58 -11.03
CA VAL A 276 8.99 0.66 -12.10
C VAL A 276 10.43 0.29 -11.83
N ALA A 277 10.69 -1.00 -11.66
CA ALA A 277 12.00 -1.52 -11.34
C ALA A 277 12.34 -2.69 -12.26
N GLN A 278 13.61 -2.90 -12.56
CA GLN A 278 14.06 -3.92 -13.50
C GLN A 278 15.09 -4.82 -12.85
N LYS A 279 14.98 -6.12 -13.11
CA LYS A 279 16.04 -7.08 -12.79
C LYS A 279 17.20 -6.87 -13.77
N PRO A 280 18.43 -6.60 -13.31
CA PRO A 280 19.57 -6.43 -14.21
C PRO A 280 19.75 -7.64 -15.13
N GLU A 281 20.21 -7.39 -16.35
CA GLU A 281 20.73 -8.46 -17.20
C GLU A 281 22.00 -9.05 -16.58
N ALA A 282 22.25 -10.35 -16.81
CA ALA A 282 23.39 -11.05 -16.23
C ALA A 282 24.75 -10.39 -16.54
N GLN A 283 24.88 -9.73 -17.70
CA GLN A 283 26.10 -9.04 -18.13
C GLN A 283 26.30 -7.67 -17.46
N ASN A 284 25.25 -7.11 -16.83
CA ASN A 284 25.26 -5.77 -16.23
C ASN A 284 25.45 -5.78 -14.71
N LEU A 285 25.49 -6.96 -14.05
CA LEU A 285 25.67 -7.07 -12.59
C LEU A 285 26.94 -6.37 -12.07
N SER A 286 27.99 -6.28 -12.87
CA SER A 286 29.25 -5.60 -12.56
C SER A 286 29.29 -4.12 -12.97
N ARG A 287 28.24 -3.60 -13.60
CA ARG A 287 28.18 -2.25 -14.18
C ARG A 287 27.01 -1.38 -13.71
N VAL A 288 26.05 -1.91 -12.96
CA VAL A 288 24.95 -1.08 -12.43
C VAL A 288 25.55 -0.07 -11.44
N PRO A 289 25.67 1.23 -11.79
CA PRO A 289 25.92 2.23 -10.76
C PRO A 289 24.68 2.23 -9.87
N SER A 290 24.83 2.29 -8.55
CA SER A 290 23.69 2.64 -7.72
C SER A 290 23.20 4.00 -8.20
N GLN A 291 22.16 4.03 -9.03
CA GLN A 291 21.38 5.24 -9.25
C GLN A 291 20.74 5.49 -7.90
N THR A 292 21.50 6.14 -7.04
CA THR A 292 21.11 6.47 -5.69
C THR A 292 20.07 7.55 -5.90
N ILE A 293 18.81 7.16 -5.95
CA ILE A 293 17.72 8.11 -5.84
C ILE A 293 18.07 8.93 -4.60
N GLN A 294 18.30 10.23 -4.76
CA GLN A 294 18.70 11.06 -3.62
C GLN A 294 17.60 10.96 -2.56
N HIS A 295 17.92 10.24 -1.51
CA HIS A 295 17.03 9.98 -0.41
C HIS A 295 17.15 11.12 0.61
N ASP A 296 16.65 12.30 0.27
CA ASP A 296 16.81 13.55 1.06
C ASP A 296 15.85 13.64 2.27
N SER A 297 15.52 12.50 2.86
CA SER A 297 14.56 12.41 3.96
C SER A 297 15.27 11.88 5.20
N SER A 298 15.37 12.77 6.20
CA SER A 298 15.91 12.47 7.52
C SER A 298 14.79 12.11 8.50
N LEU A 299 15.15 11.40 9.57
CA LEU A 299 14.22 11.09 10.66
C LEU A 299 13.55 12.37 11.21
N GLU A 300 14.29 13.47 11.32
CA GLU A 300 13.76 14.76 11.77
C GLU A 300 12.73 15.34 10.80
N ARG A 301 12.99 15.29 9.48
CA ARG A 301 12.03 15.75 8.47
C ARG A 301 10.74 14.95 8.51
N ILE A 302 10.83 13.63 8.68
CA ILE A 302 9.64 12.76 8.81
C ILE A 302 8.88 13.08 10.10
N ARG A 303 9.57 13.19 11.24
CA ARG A 303 8.96 13.56 12.53
C ARG A 303 8.24 14.90 12.44
N TRP A 304 8.88 15.90 11.83
CA TRP A 304 8.28 17.22 11.62
C TRP A 304 7.04 17.15 10.72
N ARG A 305 7.11 16.37 9.63
CA ARG A 305 5.97 16.15 8.73
C ARG A 305 4.80 15.48 9.44
N LEU A 306 5.04 14.44 10.23
CA LEU A 306 4.01 13.74 11.01
C LEU A 306 3.38 14.69 12.04
N TRP A 307 4.19 15.49 12.73
CA TRP A 307 3.71 16.52 13.64
C TRP A 307 2.80 17.51 12.93
N TRP A 308 3.23 18.05 11.78
CA TRP A 308 2.44 19.01 11.01
C TRP A 308 1.10 18.41 10.57
N LEU A 309 1.11 17.18 10.05
CA LEU A 309 -0.10 16.46 9.66
C LEU A 309 -1.07 16.31 10.84
N LYS A 310 -0.56 15.92 12.03
CA LYS A 310 -1.36 15.86 13.26
C LYS A 310 -2.03 17.20 13.58
N GLN A 311 -1.29 18.31 13.53
CA GLN A 311 -1.85 19.66 13.78
C GLN A 311 -2.96 20.00 12.78
N THR A 312 -2.75 19.74 11.49
CA THR A 312 -3.76 20.05 10.47
C THR A 312 -5.06 19.27 10.69
N TRP A 313 -4.99 18.02 11.14
CA TRP A 313 -6.20 17.24 11.45
C TRP A 313 -6.87 17.70 12.73
N THR A 314 -6.12 18.03 13.78
CA THR A 314 -6.70 18.59 15.01
C THR A 314 -7.49 19.85 14.70
N LEU A 315 -6.93 20.77 13.90
CA LEU A 315 -7.63 21.98 13.45
C LEU A 315 -8.89 21.67 12.63
N ARG A 316 -8.80 20.68 11.71
CA ARG A 316 -9.97 20.25 10.92
C ARG A 316 -11.06 19.65 11.78
N GLN A 317 -10.73 18.76 12.70
CA GLN A 317 -11.69 18.14 13.61
C GLN A 317 -12.41 19.19 14.47
N LEU A 318 -11.68 20.21 14.96
CA LEU A 318 -12.26 21.34 15.66
C LEU A 318 -13.22 22.14 14.76
N SER A 319 -12.82 22.42 13.51
CA SER A 319 -13.67 23.10 12.51
C SER A 319 -14.94 22.30 12.17
N PHE A 320 -14.83 21.00 11.96
CA PHE A 320 -15.97 20.10 11.71
C PHE A 320 -16.91 20.00 12.92
N SER A 321 -16.37 19.92 14.13
CA SER A 321 -17.15 19.93 15.37
C SER A 321 -17.89 21.26 15.56
N GLY A 322 -17.22 22.39 15.28
CA GLY A 322 -17.80 23.73 15.24
C GLY A 322 -18.97 23.81 14.26
N LYS A 323 -18.75 23.41 13.00
CA LYS A 323 -19.77 23.37 11.94
C LYS A 323 -20.97 22.50 12.32
N ARG A 324 -20.75 21.32 12.91
CA ARG A 324 -21.82 20.43 13.40
C ARG A 324 -22.62 21.06 14.54
N LYS A 325 -21.96 21.75 15.48
CA LYS A 325 -22.64 22.47 16.57
C LYS A 325 -23.50 23.61 16.03
N THR A 326 -23.00 24.42 15.10
CA THR A 326 -23.78 25.46 14.41
C THR A 326 -24.94 24.88 13.60
N HIS A 327 -24.75 23.78 12.87
CA HIS A 327 -25.84 23.13 12.14
C HIS A 327 -26.93 22.60 13.07
N LYS A 328 -26.57 21.96 14.20
CA LYS A 328 -27.53 21.51 15.22
C LYS A 328 -28.29 22.70 15.84
N PHE A 329 -27.59 23.81 16.10
CA PHE A 329 -28.19 25.04 16.62
C PHE A 329 -29.18 25.67 15.64
N LEU A 330 -28.78 25.86 14.38
CA LEU A 330 -29.66 26.38 13.32
C LEU A 330 -30.87 25.48 13.07
N ARG A 331 -30.70 24.15 13.15
CA ARG A 331 -31.81 23.19 13.04
C ARG A 331 -32.79 23.28 14.21
N ARG A 332 -32.31 23.59 15.43
CA ARG A 332 -33.16 23.88 16.60
C ARG A 332 -33.92 25.19 16.46
N ILE A 333 -33.28 26.24 15.94
CA ILE A 333 -33.94 27.54 15.66
C ILE A 333 -35.04 27.35 14.61
N ARG A 334 -34.74 26.72 13.48
CA ARG A 334 -35.74 26.47 12.41
C ARG A 334 -36.95 25.68 12.90
N ARG A 335 -36.75 24.69 13.79
CA ARG A 335 -37.85 23.93 14.39
C ARG A 335 -38.72 24.75 15.34
N ARG A 336 -38.15 25.74 16.05
CA ARG A 336 -38.91 26.65 16.92
C ARG A 336 -39.72 27.67 16.13
N ILE A 337 -39.18 28.17 15.01
CA ILE A 337 -39.87 29.11 14.12
C ILE A 337 -41.01 28.41 13.36
N ALA A 338 -40.89 27.11 13.05
CA ALA A 338 -41.95 26.34 12.38
C ALA A 338 -43.06 25.83 13.33
N SER A 339 -42.90 26.01 14.65
CA SER A 339 -43.87 25.61 15.68
C SER A 339 -44.61 26.80 16.32
N THR A 340 -44.36 28.00 15.79
CA THR A 340 -45.06 29.26 16.04
C THR A 340 -45.73 29.68 14.76
#